data_AF-A0A353CZ20-F1
#
_entry.id   AF-A0A353CZ20-F1
#
_cell.length_a   1.000
_cell.length_b   1.000
_cell.length_c   1.000
_cell.angle_alpha   90.00
_cell.angle_beta   90.00
_cell.angle_gamma   90.00
#
_symmetry.space_group_name_H-M   'P 1'
#
loop_
_entity.id
_entity.type
_entity.pdbx_description
1 polymer ?
#
loop_
_entity_poly.entity_id
_entity_poly.type
_entity_poly.pdbx_seq_one_letter_code
_entity_poly.pdbx_strand_id
1 'polypeptide(L)' 'MRVQSQPAYVLHTRPYRETSLILEVFSRTYGRLGLVAKGA' A
#
# COMPACT_ATOMS: atom_id res chain seq x y z
N MET A 1 -1.77 -15.36 -1.25
CA MET A 1 -0.76 -14.88 -2.22
C MET A 1 -0.05 -13.68 -1.62
N ARG A 2 1.29 -13.70 -1.51
CA ARG A 2 2.10 -12.58 -1.02
C ARG A 2 2.88 -12.01 -2.20
N VAL A 3 2.81 -10.70 -2.42
CA VAL A 3 3.56 -10.00 -3.47
C VAL A 3 4.73 -9.29 -2.82
N GLN A 4 5.95 -9.56 -3.28
CA GLN A 4 7.17 -8.97 -2.73
C GLN A 4 7.83 -8.05 -3.77
N SER A 5 8.35 -6.92 -3.31
CA SER A 5 9.25 -6.02 -4.06
C SER A 5 8.77 -5.62 -5.46
N GLN A 6 7.47 -5.37 -5.62
CA GLN A 6 6.93 -4.82 -6.86
C GLN A 6 6.97 -3.29 -6.84
N PRO A 7 7.53 -2.65 -7.88
CA PRO A 7 7.39 -1.21 -8.05
C PRO A 7 5.91 -0.83 -8.14
N ALA A 8 5.51 0.13 -7.33
CA ALA A 8 4.15 0.66 -7.31
C ALA A 8 4.16 2.16 -6.98
N TYR A 9 3.15 2.86 -7.45
CA TYR A 9 2.91 4.26 -7.12
C TYR A 9 1.85 4.37 -6.03
N VAL A 10 2.08 5.22 -5.04
CA VAL A 10 1.07 5.54 -4.03
C VAL A 10 0.05 6.49 -4.64
N LEU A 11 -1.22 6.09 -4.62
CA LEU A 11 -2.34 6.91 -5.07
C LEU A 11 -2.93 7.70 -3.91
N HIS A 12 -3.09 7.05 -2.76
CA HIS A 12 -3.71 7.65 -1.59
C HIS A 12 -3.20 7.07 -0.29
N THR A 13 -3.13 7.91 0.74
CA THR A 13 -2.73 7.54 2.09
C THR A 13 -3.78 8.03 3.08
N ARG A 14 -4.21 7.17 4.02
CA ARG A 14 -5.08 7.57 5.14
C ARG A 14 -4.47 7.11 6.46
N PRO A 15 -4.52 7.96 7.51
CA PRO A 15 -4.21 7.52 8.87
C PRO A 15 -5.01 6.28 9.24
N TYR A 16 -4.33 5.30 9.81
CA TYR A 16 -4.92 4.11 10.41
C TYR A 16 -4.46 4.02 11.88
N ARG A 17 -4.94 3.01 12.60
CA ARG A 17 -4.73 2.87 14.05
C ARG A 17 -3.25 2.96 14.42
N GLU A 18 -2.98 3.57 15.58
CA GLU A 18 -1.63 3.80 16.11
C GLU A 18 -0.77 4.66 15.16
N THR A 19 0.34 4.12 14.65
CA THR A 19 1.27 4.74 13.70
C THR A 19 1.15 4.12 12.30
N SER A 20 0.03 3.45 12.02
CA SER A 20 -0.18 2.76 10.76
C SER A 20 -0.87 3.65 9.72
N LEU A 21 -0.65 3.36 8.44
CA LEU A 21 -1.34 3.98 7.32
C LEU A 21 -2.02 2.92 6.46
N ILE A 22 -3.21 3.23 5.97
CA ILE A 22 -3.79 2.52 4.82
C ILE A 22 -3.33 3.23 3.56
N LEU A 23 -2.81 2.44 2.62
CA LEU A 23 -2.29 2.90 1.34
C LEU A 23 -3.11 2.28 0.21
N GLU A 24 -3.50 3.09 -0.76
CA GLU A 24 -3.87 2.60 -2.08
C GLU A 24 -2.70 2.79 -3.02
N VAL A 25 -2.27 1.71 -3.67
CA VAL A 25 -1.15 1.72 -4.62
C VAL A 25 -1.58 1.18 -5.98
N PHE A 26 -0.89 1.61 -7.02
CA PHE A 26 -1.03 1.06 -8.36
C PHE A 26 0.29 0.42 -8.80
N SER A 27 0.21 -0.87 -9.15
CA SER A 27 1.32 -1.62 -9.71
C SER A 27 1.00 -2.00 -11.15
N ARG A 28 2.03 -2.12 -12.00
CA ARG A 28 1.84 -2.54 -13.40
C ARG A 28 1.26 -3.95 -13.50
N THR A 29 1.73 -4.85 -12.64
CA THR A 29 1.44 -6.29 -12.74
C THR A 29 0.11 -6.67 -12.09
N TYR A 30 -0.29 -5.99 -11.01
CA TYR A 30 -1.47 -6.36 -10.20
C TYR A 30 -2.56 -5.29 -10.20
N GLY A 31 -2.37 -4.19 -10.93
CA GLY A 31 -3.29 -3.07 -10.93
C GLY A 31 -3.35 -2.38 -9.56
N ARG A 32 -4.56 -2.00 -9.14
CA ARG A 32 -4.80 -1.27 -7.89
C ARG A 32 -4.89 -2.22 -6.70
N LEU A 33 -4.10 -1.94 -5.66
CA LEU A 33 -4.00 -2.75 -4.45
C LEU A 33 -4.13 -1.88 -3.19
N GLY A 34 -4.76 -2.43 -2.15
CA GLY A 34 -4.79 -1.85 -0.81
C GLY A 34 -3.71 -2.48 0.08
N LEU A 35 -2.96 -1.64 0.80
CA LEU A 35 -1.89 -2.06 1.71
C LEU A 35 -2.05 -1.39 3.07
N VAL A 36 -1.47 -2.01 4.10
CA VAL A 36 -1.30 -1.42 5.42
C VAL A 36 0.19 -1.28 5.70
N ALA A 37 0.66 -0.04 5.83
CA ALA A 37 2.01 0.24 6.33
C ALA A 37 1.93 0.40 7.85
N LYS A 38 2.71 -0.39 8.58
CA LYS A 38 2.79 -0.31 10.05
C LYS A 38 4.02 0.50 10.43
N GLY A 39 3.88 1.49 11.31
CA GLY A 39 4.99 2.31 11.79
C GLY A 39 5.58 3.23 10.72
N ALA A 40 4.71 3.85 9.92
CA ALA A 40 5.10 4.74 8.83
C ALA A 40 5.53 6.12 9.33
#